data_AF-H0GX68-F1
#
_entry.id   AF-H0GX68-F1
#
_cell.length_a   1.000
_cell.length_b   1.000
_cell.length_c   1.000
_cell.angle_alpha   90.00
_cell.angle_beta   90.00
_cell.angle_gamma   90.00
#
_symmetry.space_group_name_H-M   'P 1'
#
loop_
_entity.id
_entity.type
_entity.pdbx_description
1 polymer ?
#
loop_
_entity_poly.entity_id
_entity_poly.type
_entity_poly.pdbx_seq_one_letter_code
_entity_poly.pdbx_strand_id
1 'polypeptide(L)'
;MKEMKTRRRAKNQKGTKKRMAKISDIIDELVDTKLSPARLSELCFQLQENVDDVYATTMADEIKLIESLSYLSLSPGTEIQINNDVIKTIDKRFQSGRNHYGDIMRGLISSLQPLLLKGKSNSELKGQQNLVLKPALGMSLKEDNLKEVWIGQGGLKSIPLFYVVLLHLKRKDVSTNLSWIVPGILNILDDTTDLRRIKLRGVLLLQTLLDHTFVCEIDDSKWIQFSSIGLFPLLEKILVNMCYFLPPSYNANDTLAIWRVVFPTIHSLYRVEFVNDNTKYQYHLEKFMSEILLQNIIPRASLTYDNLTTYALETATNILKLQKGGSVVHLQRLVYVLGEYIVRNPFFTIFPELVSKALLVIDTLIEVCPNERIVAHKFDILSLILITFDKCLQEDALNEPTLLQCKKNDEKFTALQLQHGR
;
A
#
# COMPACT_ATOMS: atom_id res chain seq x y z
N MET A 1 9.69 47.95 -51.35
CA MET A 1 8.71 47.73 -50.27
C MET A 1 7.85 46.46 -50.40
N LYS A 2 8.21 45.49 -51.26
CA LYS A 2 7.51 44.19 -51.42
C LYS A 2 8.26 42.97 -50.85
N GLU A 3 9.52 43.12 -50.45
CA GLU A 3 10.31 41.98 -49.91
C GLU A 3 10.24 41.82 -48.37
N MET A 4 9.65 42.77 -47.65
CA MET A 4 9.53 42.68 -46.19
C MET A 4 8.27 41.96 -45.69
N LYS A 5 7.27 41.72 -46.58
CA LYS A 5 6.03 41.01 -46.21
C LYS A 5 6.13 39.49 -46.37
N THR A 6 7.09 38.97 -47.15
CA THR A 6 7.26 37.52 -47.36
C THR A 6 8.06 36.85 -46.24
N ARG A 7 8.94 37.60 -45.53
CA ARG A 7 9.73 37.07 -44.41
C ARG A 7 8.99 36.96 -43.08
N ARG A 8 7.83 37.63 -42.92
CA ARG A 8 6.99 37.50 -41.71
C ARG A 8 5.98 36.35 -41.75
N ARG A 9 5.73 35.75 -42.93
CA ARG A 9 4.88 34.54 -43.04
C ARG A 9 5.65 33.22 -42.95
N ALA A 10 6.99 33.24 -43.04
CA ALA A 10 7.82 32.04 -42.98
C ALA A 10 8.42 31.73 -41.60
N LYS A 11 8.05 32.47 -40.54
CA LYS A 11 8.58 32.26 -39.16
C LYS A 11 7.60 31.62 -38.17
N ASN A 12 6.36 31.31 -38.57
CA ASN A 12 5.37 30.61 -37.73
C ASN A 12 5.08 29.16 -38.19
N GLN A 13 5.93 28.55 -39.02
CA GLN A 13 5.82 27.14 -39.43
C GLN A 13 7.02 26.29 -38.96
N LYS A 14 7.49 26.54 -37.74
CA LYS A 14 8.22 25.52 -36.96
C LYS A 14 7.37 25.16 -35.73
N GLY A 15 6.10 24.87 -35.98
CA GLY A 15 5.39 23.96 -35.10
C GLY A 15 6.02 22.59 -35.34
N THR A 16 6.62 22.04 -34.31
CA THR A 16 6.91 20.61 -34.19
C THR A 16 5.67 19.87 -34.66
N LYS A 17 5.71 19.28 -35.86
CA LYS A 17 4.70 18.32 -36.31
C LYS A 17 4.81 17.14 -35.34
N LYS A 18 4.04 17.19 -34.26
CA LYS A 18 3.86 16.09 -33.31
C LYS A 18 3.37 14.91 -34.15
N ARG A 19 4.18 13.87 -34.30
CA ARG A 19 3.82 12.65 -35.03
C ARG A 19 2.57 12.09 -34.33
N MET A 20 1.41 12.18 -34.96
CA MET A 20 0.21 11.48 -34.49
C MET A 20 0.39 9.99 -34.81
N ALA A 21 0.76 9.20 -33.81
CA ALA A 21 0.80 7.74 -33.93
C ALA A 21 -0.63 7.19 -33.89
N LYS A 22 -0.94 6.18 -34.71
CA LYS A 22 -2.23 5.49 -34.63
C LYS A 22 -2.27 4.67 -33.34
N ILE A 23 -3.46 4.53 -32.73
CA ILE A 23 -3.64 3.75 -31.50
C ILE A 23 -3.20 2.29 -31.70
N SER A 24 -3.42 1.70 -32.88
CA SER A 24 -2.90 0.38 -33.24
C SER A 24 -1.39 0.27 -33.09
N ASP A 25 -0.65 1.27 -33.57
CA ASP A 25 0.81 1.29 -33.56
C ASP A 25 1.33 1.43 -32.12
N ILE A 26 0.61 2.18 -31.27
CA ILE A 26 0.92 2.30 -29.85
C ILE A 26 0.64 0.98 -29.11
N ILE A 27 -0.48 0.30 -29.42
CA ILE A 27 -0.81 -1.00 -28.81
C ILE A 27 0.29 -2.02 -29.14
N ASP A 28 0.71 -2.09 -30.39
CA ASP A 28 1.78 -3.01 -30.83
C ASP A 28 3.11 -2.71 -30.13
N GLU A 29 3.43 -1.42 -29.91
CA GLU A 29 4.62 -1.00 -29.16
C GLU A 29 4.52 -1.31 -27.65
N LEU A 30 3.33 -1.21 -27.04
CA LEU A 30 3.10 -1.53 -25.63
C LEU A 30 3.19 -3.03 -25.33
N VAL A 31 2.93 -3.87 -26.32
CA VAL A 31 3.07 -5.34 -26.21
C VAL A 31 4.54 -5.77 -26.26
N ASP A 32 5.45 -4.91 -26.72
CA ASP A 32 6.89 -5.22 -26.74
C ASP A 32 7.49 -5.24 -25.32
N THR A 33 7.95 -6.42 -24.93
CA THR A 33 8.64 -6.69 -23.65
C THR A 33 9.93 -5.89 -23.42
N LYS A 34 10.45 -5.17 -24.42
CA LYS A 34 11.70 -4.38 -24.33
C LYS A 34 11.47 -2.87 -24.21
N LEU A 35 10.25 -2.42 -23.95
CA LEU A 35 9.94 -1.00 -23.85
C LEU A 35 10.73 -0.32 -22.72
N SER A 36 11.47 0.74 -23.04
CA SER A 36 12.22 1.49 -22.03
C SER A 36 11.26 2.31 -21.15
N PRO A 37 11.58 2.54 -19.87
CA PRO A 37 10.73 3.32 -18.97
C PRO A 37 10.47 4.75 -19.48
N ALA A 38 11.48 5.39 -20.09
CA ALA A 38 11.35 6.71 -20.71
C ALA A 38 10.40 6.70 -21.91
N ARG A 39 10.43 5.64 -22.74
CA ARG A 39 9.52 5.50 -23.87
C ARG A 39 8.08 5.25 -23.42
N LEU A 40 7.89 4.48 -22.36
CA LEU A 40 6.58 4.26 -21.76
C LEU A 40 5.96 5.57 -21.23
N SER A 41 6.74 6.39 -20.53
CA SER A 41 6.26 7.70 -20.04
C SER A 41 5.91 8.64 -21.21
N GLU A 42 6.72 8.66 -22.27
CA GLU A 42 6.41 9.42 -23.50
C GLU A 42 5.12 8.93 -24.19
N LEU A 43 4.90 7.61 -24.28
CA LEU A 43 3.66 7.06 -24.83
C LEU A 43 2.44 7.44 -23.98
N CYS A 44 2.57 7.37 -22.65
CA CYS A 44 1.52 7.82 -21.72
C CYS A 44 1.20 9.30 -21.93
N PHE A 45 2.22 10.15 -22.06
CA PHE A 45 2.05 11.58 -22.33
C PHE A 45 1.37 11.83 -23.68
N GLN A 46 1.73 11.10 -24.73
CA GLN A 46 1.09 11.19 -26.04
C GLN A 46 -0.39 10.78 -25.99
N LEU A 47 -0.72 9.70 -25.28
CA LEU A 47 -2.10 9.24 -25.09
C LEU A 47 -2.92 10.20 -24.22
N GLN A 48 -2.27 10.92 -23.31
CA GLN A 48 -2.92 11.96 -22.51
C GLN A 48 -3.15 13.25 -23.31
N GLU A 49 -2.17 13.76 -24.06
CA GLU A 49 -2.31 15.06 -24.73
C GLU A 49 -3.09 15.01 -26.05
N ASN A 50 -3.05 13.91 -26.78
CA ASN A 50 -3.65 13.81 -28.12
C ASN A 50 -5.08 13.24 -28.07
N VAL A 51 -5.99 13.95 -27.39
CA VAL A 51 -7.44 13.68 -27.48
C VAL A 51 -7.98 14.41 -28.70
N ASP A 52 -7.69 13.89 -29.89
CA ASP A 52 -8.45 14.24 -31.09
C ASP A 52 -9.27 13.01 -31.50
N ASP A 53 -10.59 13.15 -31.40
CA ASP A 53 -11.68 12.23 -31.80
C ASP A 53 -11.67 11.84 -33.31
N VAL A 54 -10.54 11.95 -34.00
CA VAL A 54 -10.46 11.89 -35.47
C VAL A 54 -10.28 10.46 -36.00
N TYR A 55 -9.86 9.52 -35.17
CA TYR A 55 -9.86 8.10 -35.53
C TYR A 55 -10.84 7.36 -34.63
N ALA A 56 -11.97 6.94 -35.20
CA ALA A 56 -12.96 6.08 -34.55
C ALA A 56 -12.24 4.89 -33.91
N THR A 57 -11.93 5.01 -32.62
CA THR A 57 -11.30 3.96 -31.84
C THR A 57 -12.41 2.95 -31.63
N THR A 58 -12.30 1.75 -32.20
CA THR A 58 -13.35 0.77 -31.93
C THR A 58 -13.31 0.45 -30.43
N MET A 59 -14.45 0.09 -29.86
CA MET A 59 -14.51 -0.30 -28.44
C MET A 59 -13.53 -1.44 -28.13
N ALA A 60 -13.30 -2.33 -29.10
CA ALA A 60 -12.31 -3.41 -28.99
C ALA A 60 -10.88 -2.88 -28.89
N ASP A 61 -10.51 -1.87 -29.68
CA ASP A 61 -9.18 -1.23 -29.61
C ASP A 61 -8.98 -0.53 -28.26
N GLU A 62 -10.04 0.08 -27.72
CA GLU A 62 -10.00 0.74 -26.41
C GLU A 62 -9.76 -0.26 -25.27
N ILE A 63 -10.49 -1.38 -25.28
CA ILE A 63 -10.31 -2.46 -24.32
C ILE A 63 -8.87 -3.01 -24.41
N LYS A 64 -8.38 -3.24 -25.63
CA LYS A 64 -7.03 -3.77 -25.86
C LYS A 64 -5.94 -2.79 -25.41
N LEU A 65 -6.14 -1.49 -25.62
CA LEU A 65 -5.23 -0.45 -25.16
C LEU A 65 -5.15 -0.44 -23.63
N ILE A 66 -6.30 -0.41 -22.96
CA ILE A 66 -6.35 -0.43 -21.49
C ILE A 66 -5.75 -1.72 -20.95
N GLU A 67 -6.03 -2.87 -21.58
CA GLU A 67 -5.45 -4.16 -21.21
C GLU A 67 -3.91 -4.15 -21.30
N SER A 68 -3.35 -3.68 -22.43
CA SER A 68 -1.90 -3.58 -22.63
C SER A 68 -1.24 -2.63 -21.63
N LEU A 69 -1.84 -1.45 -21.38
CA LEU A 69 -1.37 -0.52 -20.36
C LEU A 69 -1.45 -1.13 -18.96
N SER A 70 -2.51 -1.89 -18.68
CA SER A 70 -2.71 -2.54 -17.39
C SER A 70 -1.55 -3.48 -17.08
N TYR A 71 -1.05 -4.25 -18.04
CA TYR A 71 0.10 -5.14 -17.85
C TYR A 71 1.38 -4.43 -17.40
N LEU A 72 1.49 -3.13 -17.66
CA LEU A 72 2.65 -2.32 -17.28
C LEU A 72 2.47 -1.57 -15.95
N SER A 73 1.26 -1.58 -15.36
CA SER A 73 0.91 -0.78 -14.17
C SER A 73 1.61 -1.19 -12.87
N LEU A 74 2.06 -2.45 -12.76
CA LEU A 74 2.75 -3.00 -11.58
C LEU A 74 4.13 -3.59 -11.91
N SER A 75 4.78 -3.13 -12.97
CA SER A 75 6.05 -3.68 -13.44
C SER A 75 7.15 -3.60 -12.35
N PRO A 76 7.78 -4.72 -11.98
CA PRO A 76 8.85 -4.73 -10.97
C PRO A 76 10.10 -4.03 -11.53
N GLY A 77 10.63 -3.05 -10.78
CA GLY A 77 11.84 -2.30 -11.15
C GLY A 77 11.59 -1.03 -11.96
N THR A 78 10.33 -0.70 -12.27
CA THR A 78 9.95 0.58 -12.87
C THR A 78 9.78 1.64 -11.78
N GLU A 79 10.24 2.86 -12.03
CA GLU A 79 10.08 3.99 -11.09
C GLU A 79 8.59 4.21 -10.76
N ILE A 80 8.28 4.47 -9.49
CA ILE A 80 6.91 4.72 -8.99
C ILE A 80 6.19 5.76 -9.85
N GLN A 81 6.92 6.77 -10.33
CA GLN A 81 6.41 7.83 -11.18
C GLN A 81 5.81 7.30 -12.49
N ILE A 82 6.43 6.29 -13.11
CA ILE A 82 5.98 5.74 -14.39
C ILE A 82 4.74 4.88 -14.20
N ASN A 83 4.67 4.10 -13.12
CA ASN A 83 3.45 3.37 -12.77
C ASN A 83 2.27 4.35 -12.55
N ASN A 84 2.54 5.49 -11.89
CA ASN A 84 1.54 6.54 -11.72
C ASN A 84 1.12 7.18 -13.05
N ASP A 85 2.05 7.38 -13.99
CA ASP A 85 1.73 7.92 -15.31
C ASP A 85 0.85 6.95 -16.13
N VAL A 86 1.12 5.64 -16.04
CA VAL A 86 0.29 4.59 -16.65
C VAL A 86 -1.13 4.61 -16.06
N ILE A 87 -1.27 4.62 -14.73
CA ILE A 87 -2.58 4.67 -14.07
C ILE A 87 -3.34 5.96 -14.44
N LYS A 88 -2.70 7.13 -14.41
CA LYS A 88 -3.33 8.40 -14.83
C LYS A 88 -3.82 8.35 -16.28
N THR A 89 -3.07 7.68 -17.16
CA THR A 89 -3.47 7.51 -18.55
C THR A 89 -4.73 6.65 -18.65
N ILE A 90 -4.77 5.52 -17.93
CA ILE A 90 -5.94 4.65 -17.86
C ILE A 90 -7.15 5.40 -17.31
N ASP A 91 -7.00 6.13 -16.21
CA ASP A 91 -8.07 6.93 -15.60
C ASP A 91 -8.65 7.94 -16.61
N LYS A 92 -7.78 8.61 -17.36
CA LYS A 92 -8.21 9.56 -18.40
C LYS A 92 -9.00 8.87 -19.52
N ARG A 93 -8.60 7.66 -19.93
CA ARG A 93 -9.35 6.88 -20.94
C ARG A 93 -10.72 6.47 -20.43
N PHE A 94 -10.84 6.03 -19.18
CA PHE A 94 -12.16 5.77 -18.55
C PHE A 94 -13.02 7.03 -18.44
N GLN A 95 -12.42 8.19 -18.18
CA GLN A 95 -13.13 9.47 -18.12
C GLN A 95 -13.64 9.94 -19.50
N SER A 96 -12.83 9.78 -20.56
CA SER A 96 -13.25 10.09 -21.93
C SER A 96 -14.30 9.09 -22.44
N GLY A 97 -14.18 7.82 -22.05
CA GLY A 97 -15.09 6.74 -22.43
C GLY A 97 -16.34 6.58 -21.55
N ARG A 98 -16.77 7.60 -20.80
CA ARG A 98 -17.86 7.50 -19.81
C ARG A 98 -19.15 6.83 -20.32
N ASN A 99 -19.51 7.07 -21.58
CA ASN A 99 -20.72 6.50 -22.19
C ASN A 99 -20.61 4.99 -22.42
N HIS A 100 -19.39 4.45 -22.53
CA HIS A 100 -19.10 3.02 -22.79
C HIS A 100 -18.43 2.32 -21.61
N TYR A 101 -18.40 2.96 -20.44
CA TYR A 101 -17.72 2.47 -19.24
C TYR A 101 -18.09 1.02 -18.90
N GLY A 102 -19.39 0.69 -18.94
CA GLY A 102 -19.87 -0.65 -18.62
C GLY A 102 -19.40 -1.70 -19.62
N ASP A 103 -19.28 -1.36 -20.90
CA ASP A 103 -18.81 -2.27 -21.93
C ASP A 103 -17.30 -2.49 -21.84
N ILE A 104 -16.53 -1.42 -21.60
CA ILE A 104 -15.08 -1.49 -21.36
C ILE A 104 -14.80 -2.39 -20.15
N MET A 105 -15.50 -2.17 -19.03
CA MET A 105 -15.33 -2.99 -17.83
C MET A 105 -15.71 -4.46 -18.06
N ARG A 106 -16.81 -4.73 -18.76
CA ARG A 106 -17.19 -6.11 -19.12
C ARG A 106 -16.14 -6.78 -20.00
N GLY A 107 -15.56 -6.06 -20.96
CA GLY A 107 -14.46 -6.53 -21.79
C GLY A 107 -13.24 -6.91 -20.95
N LEU A 108 -12.79 -6.02 -20.07
CA LEU A 108 -11.63 -6.26 -19.19
C LEU A 108 -11.86 -7.42 -18.22
N ILE A 109 -13.07 -7.54 -17.64
CA ILE A 109 -13.43 -8.69 -16.78
C ILE A 109 -13.39 -10.00 -17.59
N SER A 110 -13.86 -9.97 -18.84
CA SER A 110 -13.84 -11.14 -19.73
C SER A 110 -12.43 -11.56 -20.12
N SER A 111 -11.49 -10.62 -20.25
CA SER A 111 -10.06 -10.91 -20.43
C SER A 111 -9.42 -11.42 -19.13
N LEU A 112 -9.83 -10.92 -17.97
CA LEU A 112 -9.23 -11.23 -16.67
C LEU A 112 -9.62 -12.61 -16.14
N GLN A 113 -10.92 -12.94 -16.09
CA GLN A 113 -11.41 -14.15 -15.44
C GLN A 113 -10.75 -15.46 -15.93
N PRO A 114 -10.47 -15.65 -17.22
CA PRO A 114 -9.76 -16.83 -17.72
C PRO A 114 -8.32 -16.94 -17.21
N LEU A 115 -7.68 -15.80 -16.94
CA LEU A 115 -6.28 -15.71 -16.51
C LEU A 115 -6.11 -15.87 -15.00
N LEU A 116 -7.19 -15.89 -14.21
CA LEU A 116 -7.10 -16.04 -12.76
C LEU A 116 -6.64 -17.45 -12.39
N LEU A 117 -5.82 -17.54 -11.34
CA LEU A 117 -5.45 -18.81 -10.75
C LEU A 117 -6.71 -19.47 -10.17
N LYS A 118 -7.13 -20.59 -10.75
CA LYS A 118 -8.29 -21.36 -10.29
C LYS A 118 -7.81 -22.45 -9.33
N GLY A 119 -8.07 -22.26 -8.05
CA GLY A 119 -7.98 -23.34 -7.06
C GLY A 119 -8.97 -24.46 -7.41
N LYS A 120 -8.63 -25.71 -7.04
CA LYS A 120 -9.58 -26.83 -7.22
C LYS A 120 -10.81 -26.60 -6.36
N SER A 121 -11.99 -26.79 -6.95
CA SER A 121 -13.25 -26.70 -6.21
C SER A 121 -13.35 -27.83 -5.19
N ASN A 122 -14.04 -27.58 -4.07
CA ASN A 122 -14.32 -28.59 -3.05
C ASN A 122 -15.02 -29.86 -3.60
N SER A 123 -15.63 -29.83 -4.79
CA SER A 123 -16.18 -31.05 -5.42
C SER A 123 -15.11 -31.99 -5.95
N GLU A 124 -13.95 -31.48 -6.39
CA GLU A 124 -12.81 -32.33 -6.80
C GLU A 124 -12.11 -32.96 -5.59
N LEU A 125 -12.12 -32.29 -4.43
CA LEU A 125 -11.62 -32.83 -3.17
C LEU A 125 -12.56 -33.89 -2.57
N LYS A 126 -13.88 -33.78 -2.79
CA LYS A 126 -14.85 -34.79 -2.35
C LYS A 126 -14.73 -36.12 -3.09
N GLY A 127 -14.15 -36.16 -4.29
CA GLY A 127 -13.80 -37.39 -4.99
C GLY A 127 -12.67 -38.19 -4.32
N GLN A 128 -12.00 -37.63 -3.30
CA GLN A 128 -10.91 -38.26 -2.55
C GLN A 128 -11.28 -38.55 -1.08
N GLN A 129 -12.56 -38.78 -0.79
CA GLN A 129 -13.09 -39.04 0.57
C GLN A 129 -12.73 -40.41 1.19
N ASN A 130 -11.67 -41.08 0.73
CA ASN A 130 -11.19 -42.34 1.32
C ASN A 130 -9.80 -42.24 1.95
N LEU A 131 -9.39 -41.07 2.46
CA LEU A 131 -8.17 -40.97 3.28
C LEU A 131 -8.43 -40.18 4.56
N VAL A 132 -8.77 -40.95 5.59
CA VAL A 132 -8.74 -40.58 7.00
C VAL A 132 -7.36 -40.03 7.38
N LEU A 133 -7.34 -38.81 7.90
CA LEU A 133 -6.35 -38.21 8.83
C LEU A 133 -4.88 -38.65 8.70
N LYS A 134 -4.27 -38.39 7.55
CA LYS A 134 -2.82 -38.07 7.47
C LYS A 134 -2.65 -36.96 6.43
N PRO A 135 -2.15 -35.76 6.78
CA PRO A 135 -1.68 -34.85 5.75
C PRO A 135 -0.51 -35.52 5.05
N ALA A 136 -0.76 -36.04 3.84
CA ALA A 136 0.32 -36.57 3.03
C ALA A 136 1.26 -35.41 2.69
N LEU A 137 2.52 -35.48 3.14
CA LEU A 137 3.60 -34.72 2.51
C LEU A 137 3.50 -34.97 1.00
N GLY A 138 3.09 -33.95 0.24
CA GLY A 138 2.81 -34.09 -1.20
C GLY A 138 1.66 -33.25 -1.74
N MET A 139 0.87 -32.54 -0.90
CA MET A 139 -0.09 -31.54 -1.42
C MET A 139 0.60 -30.33 -2.07
N SER A 140 1.80 -29.94 -1.59
CA SER A 140 2.56 -28.82 -2.17
C SER A 140 2.88 -29.05 -3.65
N LEU A 141 3.40 -30.23 -4.02
CA LEU A 141 3.84 -30.53 -5.39
C LEU A 141 2.72 -30.38 -6.45
N LYS A 142 1.47 -30.68 -6.10
CA LYS A 142 0.34 -30.55 -7.05
C LYS A 142 -0.12 -29.11 -7.20
N GLU A 143 -0.13 -28.35 -6.12
CA GLU A 143 -0.46 -26.92 -6.13
C GLU A 143 0.65 -26.11 -6.82
N ASP A 144 1.91 -26.46 -6.57
CA ASP A 144 3.08 -25.89 -7.24
C ASP A 144 3.01 -26.14 -8.75
N ASN A 145 2.66 -27.35 -9.19
CA ASN A 145 2.46 -27.64 -10.62
C ASN A 145 1.33 -26.80 -11.26
N LEU A 146 0.21 -26.59 -10.57
CA LEU A 146 -0.88 -25.74 -11.08
C LEU A 146 -0.41 -24.28 -11.24
N LYS A 147 0.39 -23.79 -10.30
CA LYS A 147 0.97 -22.45 -10.36
C LYS A 147 2.00 -22.32 -11.47
N GLU A 148 2.88 -23.29 -11.64
CA GLU A 148 3.85 -23.29 -12.74
C GLU A 148 3.15 -23.28 -14.10
N VAL A 149 2.08 -24.07 -14.27
CA VAL A 149 1.25 -24.05 -15.48
C VAL A 149 0.59 -22.68 -15.67
N TRP A 150 0.01 -22.12 -14.61
CA TRP A 150 -0.60 -20.79 -14.64
C TRP A 150 0.41 -19.71 -15.03
N ILE A 151 1.60 -19.71 -14.45
CA ILE A 151 2.69 -18.78 -14.80
C ILE A 151 3.10 -18.98 -16.26
N GLY A 152 3.28 -20.24 -16.71
CA GLY A 152 3.64 -20.59 -18.08
C GLY A 152 2.60 -20.16 -19.12
N GLN A 153 1.33 -20.05 -18.73
CA GLN A 153 0.23 -19.55 -19.56
C GLN A 153 0.05 -18.03 -19.52
N GLY A 154 0.99 -17.31 -18.89
CA GLY A 154 0.93 -15.84 -18.78
C GLY A 154 0.10 -15.34 -17.60
N GLY A 155 -0.20 -16.19 -16.63
CA GLY A 155 -1.02 -15.89 -15.46
C GLY A 155 -0.55 -14.68 -14.65
N LEU A 156 0.75 -14.38 -14.62
CA LEU A 156 1.28 -13.18 -13.96
C LEU A 156 0.71 -11.87 -14.52
N LYS A 157 0.28 -11.84 -15.78
CA LYS A 157 -0.39 -10.69 -16.39
C LYS A 157 -1.79 -10.42 -15.79
N SER A 158 -2.41 -11.43 -15.18
CA SER A 158 -3.69 -11.27 -14.52
C SER A 158 -3.61 -10.33 -13.32
N ILE A 159 -2.50 -10.32 -12.58
CA ILE A 159 -2.34 -9.51 -11.37
C ILE A 159 -2.50 -8.00 -11.65
N PRO A 160 -1.71 -7.39 -12.55
CA PRO A 160 -1.82 -5.97 -12.82
C PRO A 160 -3.11 -5.60 -13.58
N LEU A 161 -3.66 -6.50 -14.39
CA LEU A 161 -5.01 -6.33 -14.97
C LEU A 161 -6.09 -6.34 -13.88
N PHE A 162 -5.99 -7.24 -12.90
CA PHE A 162 -6.90 -7.31 -11.77
C PHE A 162 -6.84 -6.03 -10.93
N TYR A 163 -5.64 -5.50 -10.70
CA TYR A 163 -5.45 -4.23 -10.01
C TYR A 163 -6.21 -3.09 -10.71
N VAL A 164 -6.04 -2.93 -12.03
CA VAL A 164 -6.76 -1.90 -12.80
C VAL A 164 -8.27 -2.11 -12.79
N VAL A 165 -8.73 -3.36 -12.91
CA VAL A 165 -10.16 -3.69 -12.82
C VAL A 165 -10.72 -3.28 -11.46
N LEU A 166 -10.03 -3.59 -10.35
CA LEU A 166 -10.48 -3.22 -9.00
C LEU A 166 -10.52 -1.71 -8.77
N LEU A 167 -9.54 -0.96 -9.29
CA LEU A 167 -9.52 0.51 -9.22
C LEU A 167 -10.76 1.16 -9.88
N HIS A 168 -11.31 0.50 -10.90
CA HIS A 168 -12.41 1.02 -11.71
C HIS A 168 -13.71 0.24 -11.49
N LEU A 169 -13.77 -0.73 -10.58
CA LEU A 169 -15.02 -1.45 -10.33
C LEU A 169 -15.89 -0.66 -9.34
N LYS A 170 -17.13 -0.36 -9.72
CA LYS A 170 -18.09 0.28 -8.79
C LYS A 170 -18.57 -0.74 -7.77
N ARG A 171 -18.95 -0.32 -6.56
CA ARG A 171 -19.37 -1.24 -5.49
C ARG A 171 -20.55 -2.15 -5.84
N LYS A 172 -21.50 -1.64 -6.64
CA LYS A 172 -22.60 -2.45 -7.19
C LYS A 172 -22.09 -3.64 -8.01
N ASP A 173 -21.06 -3.40 -8.82
CA ASP A 173 -20.48 -4.39 -9.74
C ASP A 173 -19.54 -5.33 -8.97
N VAL A 174 -18.87 -4.85 -7.91
CA VAL A 174 -18.14 -5.72 -6.98
C VAL A 174 -19.08 -6.74 -6.35
N SER A 175 -20.24 -6.29 -5.86
CA SER A 175 -21.24 -7.16 -5.21
C SER A 175 -21.66 -8.33 -6.10
N THR A 176 -21.83 -8.09 -7.42
CA THR A 176 -22.19 -9.13 -8.39
C THR A 176 -21.02 -10.02 -8.83
N ASN A 177 -19.78 -9.60 -8.54
CA ASN A 177 -18.54 -10.25 -9.00
C ASN A 177 -17.71 -10.86 -7.86
N LEU A 178 -18.20 -10.83 -6.61
CA LEU A 178 -17.48 -11.38 -5.44
C LEU A 178 -17.07 -12.85 -5.60
N SER A 179 -17.85 -13.64 -6.35
CA SER A 179 -17.63 -15.08 -6.54
C SER A 179 -16.30 -15.42 -7.21
N TRP A 180 -15.70 -14.50 -7.97
CA TRP A 180 -14.37 -14.67 -8.56
C TRP A 180 -13.34 -13.70 -7.98
N ILE A 181 -13.76 -12.52 -7.52
CA ILE A 181 -12.84 -11.53 -6.94
C ILE A 181 -12.18 -12.09 -5.67
N VAL A 182 -12.99 -12.60 -4.73
CA VAL A 182 -12.49 -13.08 -3.43
C VAL A 182 -11.59 -14.30 -3.62
N PRO A 183 -12.01 -15.38 -4.31
CA PRO A 183 -11.12 -16.51 -4.56
C PRO A 183 -9.88 -16.14 -5.36
N GLY A 184 -10.00 -15.21 -6.32
CA GLY A 184 -8.86 -14.74 -7.12
C GLY A 184 -7.77 -14.10 -6.26
N ILE A 185 -8.15 -13.23 -5.31
CA ILE A 185 -7.21 -12.61 -4.38
C ILE A 185 -6.64 -13.65 -3.39
N LEU A 186 -7.49 -14.52 -2.82
CA LEU A 186 -7.06 -15.53 -1.86
C LEU A 186 -6.06 -16.53 -2.48
N ASN A 187 -6.30 -17.00 -3.71
CA ASN A 187 -5.38 -17.92 -4.40
C ASN A 187 -3.99 -17.30 -4.64
N ILE A 188 -3.92 -15.97 -4.80
CA ILE A 188 -2.64 -15.24 -4.90
C ILE A 188 -2.00 -15.06 -3.52
N LEU A 189 -2.78 -14.79 -2.47
CA LEU A 189 -2.30 -14.65 -1.08
C LEU A 189 -1.78 -15.95 -0.47
N ASP A 190 -2.37 -17.07 -0.88
CA ASP A 190 -1.95 -18.42 -0.50
C ASP A 190 -0.65 -18.85 -1.21
N ASP A 191 -0.04 -17.98 -2.02
CA ASP A 191 1.23 -18.30 -2.64
C ASP A 191 2.37 -18.44 -1.62
N THR A 192 3.18 -19.47 -1.82
CA THR A 192 4.32 -19.86 -0.98
C THR A 192 5.64 -19.83 -1.74
N THR A 193 5.61 -19.57 -3.06
CA THR A 193 6.77 -19.73 -3.95
C THR A 193 7.46 -18.40 -4.24
N ASP A 194 6.70 -17.32 -4.51
CA ASP A 194 7.23 -15.98 -4.79
C ASP A 194 6.53 -14.92 -3.94
N LEU A 195 7.22 -14.52 -2.87
CA LEU A 195 6.76 -13.49 -1.96
C LEU A 195 6.55 -12.13 -2.66
N ARG A 196 7.48 -11.70 -3.51
CA ARG A 196 7.48 -10.32 -4.04
C ARG A 196 6.56 -10.16 -5.24
N ARG A 197 6.61 -11.10 -6.19
CA ARG A 197 5.89 -10.95 -7.46
C ARG A 197 4.45 -11.44 -7.40
N ILE A 198 4.15 -12.35 -6.48
CA ILE A 198 2.82 -12.97 -6.37
C ILE A 198 2.19 -12.58 -5.03
N LYS A 199 2.72 -13.07 -3.91
CA LYS A 199 2.06 -12.96 -2.60
C LYS A 199 1.80 -11.50 -2.17
N LEU A 200 2.82 -10.64 -2.23
CA LEU A 200 2.68 -9.21 -1.92
C LEU A 200 1.78 -8.46 -2.90
N ARG A 201 1.69 -8.92 -4.15
CA ARG A 201 0.73 -8.35 -5.09
C ARG A 201 -0.70 -8.77 -4.76
N GLY A 202 -0.90 -9.96 -4.21
CA GLY A 202 -2.18 -10.35 -3.61
C GLY A 202 -2.60 -9.41 -2.47
N VAL A 203 -1.66 -9.02 -1.61
CA VAL A 203 -1.92 -8.04 -0.54
C VAL A 203 -2.30 -6.68 -1.13
N LEU A 204 -1.59 -6.23 -2.17
CA LEU A 204 -1.92 -4.99 -2.88
C LEU A 204 -3.32 -5.03 -3.51
N LEU A 205 -3.71 -6.15 -4.14
CA LEU A 205 -5.06 -6.33 -4.69
C LEU A 205 -6.13 -6.26 -3.58
N LEU A 206 -5.87 -6.89 -2.44
CA LEU A 206 -6.75 -6.79 -1.28
C LEU A 206 -6.86 -5.34 -0.80
N GLN A 207 -5.74 -4.64 -0.63
CA GLN A 207 -5.74 -3.23 -0.24
C GLN A 207 -6.58 -2.38 -1.20
N THR A 208 -6.39 -2.60 -2.51
CA THR A 208 -7.11 -1.89 -3.57
C THR A 208 -8.61 -2.13 -3.48
N LEU A 209 -9.02 -3.39 -3.28
CA LEU A 209 -10.42 -3.73 -3.07
C LEU A 209 -10.99 -3.01 -1.84
N LEU A 210 -10.28 -3.03 -0.71
CA LEU A 210 -10.72 -2.38 0.53
C LEU A 210 -10.86 -0.86 0.37
N ASP A 211 -9.80 -0.21 -0.11
CA ASP A 211 -9.73 1.25 -0.21
C ASP A 211 -10.68 1.81 -1.28
N HIS A 212 -10.64 1.26 -2.49
CA HIS A 212 -11.41 1.83 -3.61
C HIS A 212 -12.87 1.43 -3.61
N THR A 213 -13.21 0.23 -3.13
CA THR A 213 -14.61 -0.23 -3.12
C THR A 213 -15.32 0.10 -1.83
N PHE A 214 -14.71 -0.18 -0.68
CA PHE A 214 -15.43 -0.19 0.59
C PHE A 214 -15.17 1.07 1.43
N VAL A 215 -13.97 1.67 1.35
CA VAL A 215 -13.66 2.93 2.07
C VAL A 215 -14.22 4.16 1.35
N CYS A 216 -14.19 4.22 0.03
CA CYS A 216 -14.66 5.39 -0.74
C CYS A 216 -16.19 5.54 -0.75
N GLU A 217 -16.94 4.46 -0.56
CA GLU A 217 -18.41 4.43 -0.68
C GLU A 217 -19.10 3.98 0.62
N ILE A 218 -18.56 4.33 1.79
CA ILE A 218 -19.01 3.86 3.12
C ILE A 218 -20.53 4.03 3.35
N ASP A 219 -21.12 5.13 2.87
CA ASP A 219 -22.52 5.50 3.17
C ASP A 219 -23.57 4.80 2.28
N ASP A 220 -23.16 3.98 1.30
CA ASP A 220 -24.12 3.24 0.47
C ASP A 220 -24.58 1.96 1.18
N SER A 221 -25.76 2.01 1.78
CA SER A 221 -26.43 0.89 2.44
C SER A 221 -27.09 -0.10 1.47
N LYS A 222 -27.17 0.22 0.17
CA LYS A 222 -27.85 -0.64 -0.81
C LYS A 222 -27.01 -1.83 -1.26
N TRP A 223 -25.68 -1.73 -1.14
CA TRP A 223 -24.74 -2.73 -1.63
C TRP A 223 -24.03 -3.45 -0.49
N ILE A 224 -23.44 -4.60 -0.80
CA ILE A 224 -22.82 -5.46 0.21
C ILE A 224 -21.75 -4.69 0.99
N GLN A 225 -21.76 -4.84 2.31
CA GLN A 225 -20.72 -4.31 3.20
C GLN A 225 -19.66 -5.38 3.40
N PHE A 226 -18.40 -4.99 3.58
CA PHE A 226 -17.32 -5.94 3.77
C PHE A 226 -17.56 -6.86 4.98
N SER A 227 -18.06 -6.31 6.08
CA SER A 227 -18.41 -7.05 7.31
C SER A 227 -19.42 -8.19 7.08
N SER A 228 -20.28 -8.07 6.06
CA SER A 228 -21.24 -9.13 5.72
C SER A 228 -20.64 -10.30 4.94
N ILE A 229 -19.41 -10.17 4.42
CA ILE A 229 -18.73 -11.21 3.64
C ILE A 229 -18.10 -12.27 4.57
N GLY A 230 -17.81 -11.90 5.83
CA GLY A 230 -17.28 -12.84 6.83
C GLY A 230 -15.81 -13.26 6.62
N LEU A 231 -15.05 -12.52 5.80
CA LEU A 231 -13.65 -12.84 5.48
C LEU A 231 -12.65 -12.27 6.48
N PHE A 232 -13.09 -11.39 7.39
CA PHE A 232 -12.21 -10.67 8.30
C PHE A 232 -11.25 -11.58 9.09
N PRO A 233 -11.69 -12.64 9.80
CA PRO A 233 -10.78 -13.45 10.62
C PRO A 233 -9.71 -14.18 9.79
N LEU A 234 -10.03 -14.56 8.56
CA LEU A 234 -9.10 -15.20 7.65
C LEU A 234 -8.04 -14.21 7.16
N LEU A 235 -8.48 -13.05 6.67
CA LEU A 235 -7.60 -12.04 6.09
C LEU A 235 -6.72 -11.39 7.16
N GLU A 236 -7.26 -11.07 8.33
CA GLU A 236 -6.49 -10.53 9.46
C GLU A 236 -5.36 -11.50 9.84
N LYS A 237 -5.66 -12.80 9.98
CA LYS A 237 -4.66 -13.81 10.32
C LYS A 237 -3.54 -13.91 9.27
N ILE A 238 -3.89 -13.89 7.98
CA ILE A 238 -2.91 -13.93 6.88
C ILE A 238 -1.98 -12.71 6.95
N LEU A 239 -2.54 -11.51 7.09
CA LEU A 239 -1.79 -10.26 7.11
C LEU A 239 -0.91 -10.15 8.36
N VAL A 240 -1.44 -10.46 9.54
CA VAL A 240 -0.70 -10.43 10.81
C VAL A 240 0.48 -11.39 10.78
N ASN A 241 0.32 -12.59 10.20
CA ASN A 241 1.43 -13.53 10.06
C ASN A 241 2.58 -12.94 9.22
N MET A 242 2.29 -12.16 8.18
CA MET A 242 3.30 -11.49 7.36
C MET A 242 4.06 -10.38 8.11
N CYS A 243 3.47 -9.78 9.16
CA CYS A 243 4.16 -8.80 9.99
C CYS A 243 5.40 -9.39 10.69
N TYR A 244 5.40 -10.71 10.92
CA TYR A 244 6.50 -11.43 11.58
C TYR A 244 7.59 -11.93 10.63
N PHE A 245 7.54 -11.57 9.35
CA PHE A 245 8.60 -11.90 8.39
C PHE A 245 9.78 -10.96 8.64
N LEU A 246 10.56 -11.28 9.66
CA LEU A 246 11.64 -10.47 10.22
C LEU A 246 13.03 -11.08 9.92
N PRO A 247 14.10 -10.27 9.97
CA PRO A 247 15.46 -10.79 10.01
C PRO A 247 15.74 -11.65 11.26
N PRO A 248 16.65 -12.64 11.18
CA PRO A 248 17.47 -12.99 10.02
C PRO A 248 16.78 -13.91 9.00
N SER A 249 15.56 -14.38 9.27
CA SER A 249 14.84 -15.31 8.38
C SER A 249 14.48 -14.69 7.04
N TYR A 250 14.22 -13.37 7.02
CA TYR A 250 14.04 -12.57 5.81
C TYR A 250 15.06 -11.44 5.80
N ASN A 251 15.50 -11.02 4.62
CA ASN A 251 16.37 -9.84 4.55
C ASN A 251 15.56 -8.57 4.92
N ALA A 252 16.26 -7.53 5.40
CA ALA A 252 15.61 -6.31 5.86
C ALA A 252 14.84 -5.57 4.75
N ASN A 253 15.34 -5.62 3.51
CA ASN A 253 14.69 -4.97 2.37
C ASN A 253 13.36 -5.65 2.00
N ASP A 254 13.30 -6.97 2.07
CA ASP A 254 12.09 -7.76 1.89
C ASP A 254 11.10 -7.47 3.02
N THR A 255 11.59 -7.50 4.26
CA THR A 255 10.78 -7.16 5.46
C THR A 255 10.13 -5.79 5.31
N LEU A 256 10.90 -4.77 4.90
CA LEU A 256 10.40 -3.42 4.69
C LEU A 256 9.38 -3.36 3.54
N ALA A 257 9.64 -4.07 2.44
CA ALA A 257 8.71 -4.14 1.30
C ALA A 257 7.38 -4.80 1.70
N ILE A 258 7.42 -5.82 2.56
CA ILE A 258 6.23 -6.46 3.13
C ILE A 258 5.46 -5.46 3.98
N TRP A 259 6.10 -4.82 4.96
CA TRP A 259 5.43 -3.90 5.88
C TRP A 259 4.80 -2.71 5.17
N ARG A 260 5.47 -2.18 4.14
CA ARG A 260 4.95 -1.08 3.30
C ARG A 260 3.62 -1.38 2.63
N VAL A 261 3.29 -2.65 2.42
CA VAL A 261 2.01 -3.07 1.83
C VAL A 261 1.07 -3.62 2.91
N VAL A 262 1.58 -4.46 3.81
CA VAL A 262 0.77 -5.17 4.81
C VAL A 262 0.20 -4.23 5.87
N PHE A 263 0.98 -3.29 6.43
CA PHE A 263 0.46 -2.45 7.51
C PHE A 263 -0.69 -1.56 7.02
N PRO A 264 -0.57 -0.82 5.90
CA PRO A 264 -1.70 -0.07 5.35
C PRO A 264 -2.92 -0.96 5.07
N THR A 265 -2.71 -2.17 4.54
CA THR A 265 -3.80 -3.11 4.24
C THR A 265 -4.54 -3.55 5.51
N ILE A 266 -3.83 -3.80 6.61
CA ILE A 266 -4.43 -4.12 7.92
C ILE A 266 -5.28 -2.93 8.42
N HIS A 267 -4.76 -1.71 8.30
CA HIS A 267 -5.51 -0.50 8.67
C HIS A 267 -6.79 -0.35 7.86
N SER A 268 -6.73 -0.54 6.54
CA SER A 268 -7.90 -0.52 5.67
C SER A 268 -8.90 -1.61 6.04
N LEU A 269 -8.41 -2.82 6.34
CA LEU A 269 -9.24 -3.96 6.77
C LEU A 269 -10.03 -3.63 8.04
N TYR A 270 -9.36 -3.11 9.08
CA TYR A 270 -10.04 -2.71 10.32
C TYR A 270 -11.05 -1.59 10.07
N ARG A 271 -10.71 -0.62 9.21
CA ARG A 271 -11.59 0.51 8.90
C ARG A 271 -12.88 0.06 8.21
N VAL A 272 -12.78 -0.87 7.24
CA VAL A 272 -13.97 -1.34 6.50
C VAL A 272 -14.82 -2.34 7.30
N GLU A 273 -14.19 -3.16 8.14
CA GLU A 273 -14.89 -4.16 8.95
C GLU A 273 -15.69 -3.48 10.07
N PHE A 274 -15.05 -2.55 10.77
CA PHE A 274 -15.60 -1.91 11.96
C PHE A 274 -16.11 -0.49 11.70
N VAL A 275 -16.51 -0.20 10.45
CA VAL A 275 -16.99 1.13 10.04
C VAL A 275 -18.15 1.63 10.89
N ASN A 276 -19.00 0.72 11.39
CA ASN A 276 -20.15 1.02 12.24
C ASN A 276 -19.88 0.77 13.74
N ASP A 277 -18.68 0.32 14.12
CA ASP A 277 -18.32 -0.05 15.50
C ASP A 277 -16.94 0.52 15.86
N ASN A 278 -16.93 1.80 16.22
CA ASN A 278 -15.69 2.49 16.57
C ASN A 278 -14.98 1.82 17.76
N THR A 279 -15.70 1.22 18.71
CA THR A 279 -15.07 0.55 19.86
C THR A 279 -14.24 -0.65 19.40
N LYS A 280 -14.77 -1.49 18.50
CA LYS A 280 -13.98 -2.59 17.92
C LYS A 280 -12.84 -2.08 17.04
N TYR A 281 -13.07 -1.02 16.26
CA TYR A 281 -12.01 -0.41 15.47
C TYR A 281 -10.82 0.01 16.34
N GLN A 282 -11.10 0.73 17.44
CA GLN A 282 -10.08 1.16 18.40
C GLN A 282 -9.38 -0.02 19.08
N TYR A 283 -10.12 -1.07 19.44
CA TYR A 283 -9.56 -2.29 20.01
C TYR A 283 -8.57 -3.00 19.06
N HIS A 284 -8.90 -3.13 17.77
CA HIS A 284 -7.99 -3.76 16.81
C HIS A 284 -6.76 -2.89 16.50
N LEU A 285 -6.90 -1.55 16.50
CA LEU A 285 -5.75 -0.64 16.45
C LEU A 285 -4.85 -0.80 17.68
N GLU A 286 -5.45 -0.89 18.87
CA GLU A 286 -4.72 -1.09 20.13
C GLU A 286 -3.94 -2.40 20.09
N LYS A 287 -4.60 -3.49 19.69
CA LYS A 287 -3.98 -4.81 19.55
C LYS A 287 -2.80 -4.77 18.59
N PHE A 288 -2.96 -4.13 17.43
CA PHE A 288 -1.89 -4.01 16.45
C PHE A 288 -0.70 -3.19 17.00
N MET A 289 -0.96 -2.05 17.65
CA MET A 289 0.07 -1.22 18.26
C MET A 289 0.81 -1.95 19.39
N SER A 290 0.07 -2.54 20.34
CA SER A 290 0.64 -3.22 21.51
C SER A 290 1.34 -4.53 21.15
N GLU A 291 0.64 -5.45 20.49
CA GLU A 291 1.15 -6.81 20.26
C GLU A 291 2.13 -6.86 19.08
N ILE A 292 1.83 -6.16 17.97
CA ILE A 292 2.63 -6.27 16.75
C ILE A 292 3.82 -5.31 16.81
N LEU A 293 3.56 -4.00 17.00
CA LEU A 293 4.62 -2.99 16.95
C LEU A 293 5.48 -2.97 18.21
N LEU A 294 4.89 -2.72 19.37
CA LEU A 294 5.62 -2.45 20.62
C LEU A 294 6.19 -3.72 21.28
N GLN A 295 5.50 -4.85 21.21
CA GLN A 295 5.98 -6.09 21.84
C GLN A 295 6.90 -6.92 20.93
N ASN A 296 6.68 -6.91 19.62
CA ASN A 296 7.39 -7.80 18.71
C ASN A 296 8.32 -7.07 17.75
N ILE A 297 7.82 -6.12 16.96
CA ILE A 297 8.59 -5.55 15.85
C ILE A 297 9.73 -4.66 16.32
N ILE A 298 9.46 -3.62 17.13
CA ILE A 298 10.50 -2.67 17.53
C ILE A 298 11.61 -3.34 18.35
N PRO A 299 11.30 -4.20 19.35
CA PRO A 299 12.35 -4.91 20.10
C PRO A 299 13.25 -5.80 19.25
N ARG A 300 12.71 -6.43 18.19
CA ARG A 300 13.44 -7.38 17.33
C ARG A 300 14.20 -6.70 16.19
N ALA A 301 13.64 -5.62 15.61
CA ALA A 301 14.34 -4.83 14.61
C ALA A 301 15.48 -4.03 15.25
N SER A 302 15.19 -3.32 16.35
CA SER A 302 16.13 -2.50 17.10
C SER A 302 16.94 -1.56 16.18
N LEU A 303 18.10 -1.10 16.63
CA LEU A 303 19.03 -0.29 15.84
C LEU A 303 19.79 -1.09 14.78
N THR A 304 19.78 -2.42 14.84
CA THR A 304 20.42 -3.28 13.84
C THR A 304 19.80 -3.11 12.46
N TYR A 305 18.50 -2.79 12.41
CA TYR A 305 17.78 -2.51 11.18
C TYR A 305 17.05 -1.18 11.31
N ASP A 306 17.82 -0.09 11.30
CA ASP A 306 17.35 1.30 11.44
C ASP A 306 16.14 1.61 10.54
N ASN A 307 16.19 1.25 9.26
CA ASN A 307 15.12 1.49 8.29
C ASN A 307 13.80 0.80 8.67
N LEU A 308 13.88 -0.39 9.27
CA LEU A 308 12.71 -1.12 9.76
C LEU A 308 12.11 -0.43 10.98
N THR A 309 12.97 -0.06 11.95
CA THR A 309 12.53 0.60 13.17
C THR A 309 11.95 1.97 12.89
N THR A 310 12.56 2.74 11.99
CA THR A 310 12.05 4.03 11.49
C THR A 310 10.63 3.87 10.93
N TYR A 311 10.41 2.91 10.03
CA TYR A 311 9.08 2.66 9.46
C TYR A 311 8.05 2.21 10.52
N ALA A 312 8.48 1.40 11.49
CA ALA A 312 7.62 0.98 12.61
C ALA A 312 7.22 2.17 13.51
N LEU A 313 8.13 3.12 13.77
CA LEU A 313 7.83 4.34 14.54
C LEU A 313 6.93 5.31 13.78
N GLU A 314 7.08 5.43 12.45
CA GLU A 314 6.15 6.18 11.60
C GLU A 314 4.74 5.58 11.68
N THR A 315 4.65 4.25 11.61
CA THR A 315 3.38 3.54 11.72
C THR A 315 2.76 3.76 13.10
N ALA A 316 3.55 3.61 14.17
CA ALA A 316 3.12 3.90 15.54
C ALA A 316 2.56 5.33 15.68
N THR A 317 3.25 6.32 15.12
CA THR A 317 2.81 7.73 15.11
C THR A 317 1.44 7.88 14.46
N ASN A 318 1.21 7.22 13.32
CA ASN A 318 -0.08 7.27 12.63
C ASN A 318 -1.19 6.63 13.45
N ILE A 319 -0.91 5.52 14.14
CA ILE A 319 -1.90 4.86 15.02
C ILE A 319 -2.26 5.74 16.21
N LEU A 320 -1.28 6.38 16.85
CA LEU A 320 -1.53 7.32 17.95
C LEU A 320 -2.48 8.45 17.50
N LYS A 321 -2.28 8.99 16.30
CA LYS A 321 -3.16 10.02 15.72
C LYS A 321 -4.58 9.51 15.45
N LEU A 322 -4.74 8.25 15.05
CA LEU A 322 -6.04 7.62 14.82
C LEU A 322 -6.79 7.34 16.13
N GLN A 323 -6.07 6.90 17.17
CA GLN A 323 -6.65 6.56 18.47
C GLN A 323 -6.90 7.77 19.38
N LYS A 324 -6.17 8.87 19.18
CA LYS A 324 -6.27 10.10 19.95
C LYS A 324 -6.13 9.83 21.47
N GLY A 325 -7.09 10.28 22.28
CA GLY A 325 -7.10 10.05 23.73
C GLY A 325 -7.09 8.57 24.14
N GLY A 326 -7.54 7.66 23.27
CA GLY A 326 -7.48 6.22 23.49
C GLY A 326 -6.03 5.69 23.57
N SER A 327 -5.05 6.42 23.03
CA SER A 327 -3.63 6.02 23.06
C SER A 327 -3.01 5.95 24.45
N VAL A 328 -3.70 6.44 25.50
CA VAL A 328 -3.25 6.37 26.89
C VAL A 328 -2.83 4.95 27.32
N VAL A 329 -3.49 3.92 26.78
CA VAL A 329 -3.21 2.52 27.09
C VAL A 329 -1.80 2.09 26.66
N HIS A 330 -1.23 2.76 25.65
CA HIS A 330 0.11 2.46 25.14
C HIS A 330 1.22 3.20 25.86
N LEU A 331 0.89 4.24 26.63
CA LEU A 331 1.84 5.25 27.09
C LEU A 331 3.04 4.65 27.84
N GLN A 332 2.78 3.84 28.87
CA GLN A 332 3.84 3.21 29.66
C GLN A 332 4.72 2.27 28.81
N ARG A 333 4.10 1.46 27.95
CA ARG A 333 4.84 0.52 27.11
C ARG A 333 5.66 1.23 26.05
N LEU A 334 5.12 2.30 25.46
CA LEU A 334 5.79 3.09 24.45
C LEU A 334 7.04 3.76 25.02
N VAL A 335 6.90 4.42 26.18
CA VAL A 335 8.02 5.02 26.92
C VAL A 335 9.10 3.98 27.20
N TYR A 336 8.71 2.81 27.71
CA TYR A 336 9.65 1.71 27.97
C TYR A 336 10.35 1.24 26.69
N VAL A 337 9.61 1.03 25.60
CA VAL A 337 10.16 0.52 24.33
C VAL A 337 11.13 1.53 23.71
N LEU A 338 10.76 2.82 23.69
CA LEU A 338 11.66 3.88 23.21
C LEU A 338 12.92 3.96 24.07
N GLY A 339 12.78 3.92 25.40
CA GLY A 339 13.90 3.99 26.32
C GLY A 339 14.85 2.81 26.16
N GLU A 340 14.34 1.60 26.30
CA GLU A 340 15.16 0.39 26.38
C GLU A 340 15.76 -0.04 25.05
N TYR A 341 14.97 -0.02 23.96
CA TYR A 341 15.41 -0.59 22.68
C TYR A 341 15.98 0.43 21.71
N ILE A 342 15.69 1.73 21.89
CA ILE A 342 16.14 2.79 20.99
C ILE A 342 17.13 3.71 21.71
N VAL A 343 16.67 4.49 22.69
CA VAL A 343 17.48 5.55 23.31
C VAL A 343 18.65 5.02 24.12
N ARG A 344 18.51 3.89 24.83
CA ARG A 344 19.58 3.30 25.65
C ARG A 344 20.80 2.89 24.81
N ASN A 345 20.59 2.51 23.55
CA ASN A 345 21.65 2.01 22.69
C ASN A 345 22.74 3.09 22.42
N PRO A 346 24.03 2.74 22.48
CA PRO A 346 25.12 3.69 22.28
C PRO A 346 25.24 4.22 20.85
N PHE A 347 24.68 3.54 19.85
CA PHE A 347 24.78 3.93 18.43
C PHE A 347 23.55 4.67 17.90
N PHE A 348 22.62 5.05 18.78
CA PHE A 348 21.34 5.65 18.42
C PHE A 348 21.46 6.92 17.56
N THR A 349 22.36 7.80 17.97
CA THR A 349 22.75 9.09 17.37
C THR A 349 23.33 8.98 15.96
N ILE A 350 23.87 7.81 15.59
CA ILE A 350 24.43 7.55 14.24
C ILE A 350 23.32 7.62 13.17
N PHE A 351 22.05 7.46 13.57
CA PHE A 351 20.91 7.43 12.66
C PHE A 351 19.98 8.63 12.92
N PRO A 352 20.23 9.81 12.32
CA PRO A 352 19.45 11.04 12.58
C PRO A 352 17.96 10.89 12.30
N GLU A 353 17.59 10.10 11.29
CA GLU A 353 16.19 9.85 10.96
C GLU A 353 15.47 9.12 12.10
N LEU A 354 16.12 8.11 12.69
CA LEU A 354 15.56 7.36 13.80
C LEU A 354 15.41 8.24 15.05
N VAL A 355 16.39 9.12 15.32
CA VAL A 355 16.28 10.13 16.39
C VAL A 355 15.04 11.01 16.18
N SER A 356 14.89 11.55 14.96
CA SER A 356 13.76 12.39 14.60
C SER A 356 12.42 11.65 14.77
N LYS A 357 12.31 10.40 14.31
CA LYS A 357 11.08 9.62 14.46
C LYS A 357 10.78 9.26 15.92
N ALA A 358 11.78 8.95 16.73
CA ALA A 358 11.58 8.69 18.16
C ALA A 358 11.01 9.93 18.87
N LEU A 359 11.58 11.12 18.61
CA LEU A 359 11.09 12.38 19.16
C LEU A 359 9.69 12.75 18.63
N LEU A 360 9.38 12.43 17.38
CA LEU A 360 8.06 12.64 16.80
C LEU A 360 6.99 11.76 17.45
N VAL A 361 7.32 10.51 17.79
CA VAL A 361 6.42 9.63 18.54
C VAL A 361 6.13 10.24 19.91
N ILE A 362 7.15 10.77 20.60
CA ILE A 362 6.97 11.45 21.90
C ILE A 362 6.10 12.71 21.74
N ASP A 363 6.38 13.57 20.75
CA ASP A 363 5.58 14.78 20.46
C ASP A 363 4.11 14.42 20.22
N THR A 364 3.87 13.39 19.40
CA THR A 364 2.53 12.92 19.08
C THR A 364 1.83 12.35 20.31
N LEU A 365 2.54 11.60 21.16
CA LEU A 365 1.99 11.06 22.40
C LEU A 365 1.54 12.18 23.35
N ILE A 366 2.37 13.22 23.52
CA ILE A 366 2.04 14.40 24.34
C ILE A 366 0.83 15.14 23.77
N GLU A 367 0.71 15.23 22.44
CA GLU A 367 -0.39 15.93 21.77
C GLU A 367 -1.73 15.20 21.89
N VAL A 368 -1.74 13.87 21.80
CA VAL A 368 -2.98 13.10 21.66
C VAL A 368 -3.51 12.51 22.96
N CYS A 369 -2.66 12.25 23.95
CA CYS A 369 -3.07 11.67 25.22
C CYS A 369 -3.67 12.71 26.18
N PRO A 370 -4.56 12.29 27.12
CA PRO A 370 -5.08 13.18 28.15
C PRO A 370 -3.96 13.77 29.01
N ASN A 371 -4.05 15.08 29.27
CA ASN A 371 -3.02 15.85 29.98
C ASN A 371 -2.70 15.27 31.36
N GLU A 372 -3.69 14.79 32.09
CA GLU A 372 -3.53 14.23 33.43
C GLU A 372 -2.60 13.01 33.41
N ARG A 373 -2.66 12.23 32.33
CA ARG A 373 -1.84 11.03 32.16
C ARG A 373 -0.44 11.37 31.70
N ILE A 374 -0.27 12.40 30.85
CA ILE A 374 1.05 12.94 30.52
C ILE A 374 1.76 13.46 31.77
N VAL A 375 1.06 14.20 32.62
CA VAL A 375 1.61 14.74 33.88
C VAL A 375 2.00 13.62 34.84
N ALA A 376 1.23 12.53 34.92
CA ALA A 376 1.56 11.39 35.77
C ALA A 376 2.88 10.70 35.36
N HIS A 377 3.20 10.69 34.06
CA HIS A 377 4.43 10.08 33.50
C HIS A 377 5.50 11.12 33.17
N LYS A 378 5.44 12.29 33.82
CA LYS A 378 6.26 13.45 33.49
C LYS A 378 7.76 13.16 33.51
N PHE A 379 8.22 12.42 34.51
CA PHE A 379 9.63 12.16 34.69
C PHE A 379 10.15 11.19 33.63
N ASP A 380 9.38 10.16 33.27
CA ASP A 380 9.80 9.21 32.25
C ASP A 380 9.92 9.87 30.86
N ILE A 381 8.93 10.69 30.49
CA ILE A 381 8.92 11.41 29.21
C ILE A 381 10.07 12.42 29.16
N LEU A 382 10.26 13.22 30.21
CA LEU A 382 11.33 14.20 30.27
C LEU A 382 12.71 13.54 30.24
N SER A 383 12.89 12.43 30.98
CA SER A 383 14.13 11.66 30.95
C SER A 383 14.45 11.16 29.54
N LEU A 384 13.47 10.67 28.78
CA LEU A 384 13.70 10.28 27.39
C LEU A 384 14.21 11.46 26.54
N ILE A 385 13.55 12.62 26.62
CA ILE A 385 13.93 13.81 25.85
C ILE A 385 15.34 14.29 26.23
N LEU A 386 15.62 14.38 27.54
CA LEU A 386 16.91 14.87 28.05
C LEU A 386 18.05 13.91 27.71
N ILE A 387 17.86 12.59 27.87
CA ILE A 387 18.88 11.60 27.52
C ILE A 387 19.15 11.62 26.01
N THR A 388 18.11 11.71 25.18
CA THR A 388 18.28 11.87 23.73
C THR A 388 19.07 13.13 23.40
N PHE A 389 18.72 14.26 24.00
CA PHE A 389 19.43 15.53 23.80
C PHE A 389 20.90 15.45 24.20
N ASP A 390 21.18 14.96 25.42
CA ASP A 390 22.53 14.84 25.96
C ASP A 390 23.41 13.91 25.11
N LYS A 391 22.86 12.77 24.64
CA LYS A 391 23.56 11.90 23.69
C LYS A 391 23.89 12.59 22.37
N CYS A 392 22.91 13.27 21.77
CA CYS A 392 23.15 14.00 20.53
C CYS A 392 24.20 15.10 20.70
N LEU A 393 24.24 15.77 21.86
CA LEU A 393 25.22 16.80 22.16
C LEU A 393 26.63 16.22 22.37
N GLN A 394 26.76 15.14 23.16
CA GLN A 394 28.05 14.52 23.46
C GLN A 394 28.73 13.91 22.23
N GLU A 395 27.94 13.51 21.23
CA GLU A 395 28.42 12.82 20.05
C GLU A 395 28.45 13.73 18.79
N ASP A 396 28.33 15.05 18.97
CA ASP A 396 28.29 16.06 17.89
C ASP A 396 27.23 15.77 16.80
N ALA A 397 26.18 15.01 17.14
CA ALA A 397 25.08 14.64 16.26
C ALA A 397 23.87 15.60 16.37
N LEU A 398 23.98 16.63 17.22
CA LEU A 398 22.92 17.61 17.46
C LEU A 398 22.77 18.56 16.26
N ASN A 399 21.84 18.25 15.37
CA ASN A 399 21.44 19.14 14.29
C ASN A 399 20.31 20.10 14.71
N GLU A 400 20.17 21.22 14.00
CA GLU A 400 19.16 22.25 14.27
C GLU A 400 17.71 21.70 14.33
N PRO A 401 17.27 20.78 13.44
CA PRO A 401 15.95 20.16 13.55
C PRO A 401 15.74 19.37 14.85
N THR A 402 16.73 18.60 15.29
CA THR A 402 16.65 17.80 16.52
C THR A 402 16.62 18.71 17.75
N LEU A 403 17.45 19.77 17.75
CA LEU A 403 17.44 20.79 18.80
C LEU A 403 16.06 21.45 18.92
N LEU A 404 15.48 21.89 17.79
CA LEU A 404 14.15 22.51 17.75
C LEU A 404 13.07 21.54 18.23
N GLN A 405 13.14 20.27 17.83
CA GLN A 405 12.15 19.27 18.25
C GLN A 405 12.25 18.95 19.75
N CYS A 406 13.46 18.81 20.30
CA CYS A 406 13.65 18.62 21.75
C CYS A 406 13.11 19.82 22.55
N LYS A 407 13.44 21.05 22.13
CA LYS A 407 12.93 22.28 22.78
C LYS A 407 11.41 22.38 22.68
N LYS A 408 10.84 22.15 21.51
CA LYS A 408 9.39 22.17 21.29
C LYS A 408 8.67 21.17 22.19
N ASN A 409 9.20 19.94 22.30
CA ASN A 409 8.62 18.92 23.15
C ASN A 409 8.69 19.32 24.64
N ASP A 410 9.81 19.89 25.08
CA ASP A 410 10.01 20.40 26.44
C ASP A 410 9.10 21.61 26.77
N GLU A 411 8.98 22.57 25.85
CA GLU A 411 8.12 23.75 25.98
C GLU A 411 6.63 23.38 26.05
N LYS A 412 6.16 22.52 25.12
CA LYS A 412 4.78 22.01 25.14
C LYS A 412 4.46 21.34 26.47
N PHE A 413 5.38 20.53 26.95
CA PHE A 413 5.23 19.84 28.21
C PHE A 413 5.24 20.78 29.42
N THR A 414 6.13 21.77 29.42
CA THR A 414 6.18 22.81 30.47
C THR A 414 4.90 23.63 30.51
N ALA A 415 4.33 23.97 29.34
CA ALA A 415 3.05 24.67 29.24
C ALA A 415 1.89 23.84 29.82
N LEU A 416 1.89 22.51 29.62
CA LEU A 416 0.89 21.62 30.20
C LEU A 416 0.96 21.56 31.73
N GLN A 417 2.16 21.64 32.32
CA GLN A 417 2.30 21.68 33.78
C GLN A 417 1.78 22.98 34.40
N LEU A 418 2.01 24.13 33.74
CA LEU A 418 1.55 25.44 34.23
C LEU A 418 0.01 25.57 34.20
N GLN A 419 -0.68 24.82 33.35
CA GLN A 419 -2.14 24.80 33.27
C GLN A 419 -2.83 23.95 34.35
N HIS A 420 -2.11 23.03 35.02
CA HIS A 420 -2.66 22.15 36.07
C HIS A 420 -2.05 22.41 37.46
N GLY A 421 -1.14 23.38 37.58
CA GLY A 421 -0.60 23.87 38.85
C GLY A 421 -1.44 24.95 39.54
N ARG A 422 -2.73 25.08 39.24
CA ARG A 422 -3.69 25.97 39.92
C ARG A 422 -4.78 25.19 40.61
#